data_AF-A0A1V6UZD9-F1
#
_entry.id   AF-A0A1V6UZD9-F1
#
_cell.length_a   1.000
_cell.length_b   1.000
_cell.length_c   1.000
_cell.angle_alpha   90.00
_cell.angle_beta   90.00
_cell.angle_gamma   90.00
#
_symmetry.space_group_name_H-M   'P 1'
#
loop_
_entity.id
_entity.type
_entity.pdbx_description
1 polymer ?
#
loop_
_entity_poly.entity_id
_entity_poly.type
_entity_poly.pdbx_seq_one_letter_code
_entity_poly.pdbx_strand_id
1 'polypeptide(L)'
;MSEIPHPLQPRASAPPHSPQDESLTRNRALNMSSQNESIPNTSSTPAMAPHDSVQIPNIPGSCALRLENLEQQTSTTKSELVASIAADICATFISIAKHSEEGTLQAQHTGVIDNVIQTIRDTDVKHRHMLHRQVRQLDKERKWIQKKYSRLAGQADGLGRTYQTKLRKLTVSLREARGEVARLQRERAMLRDCLKKNETPNDNVDGEFEADVEEVDGEYEIAEDGDETVDK
;
A
#
# COMPACT_ATOMS: atom_id res chain seq x y z
N MET A 1 46.07 -17.58 33.82
CA MET A 1 45.55 -18.01 32.51
C MET A 1 44.13 -18.50 32.77
N SER A 2 43.14 -17.66 32.47
CA SER A 2 41.73 -17.91 32.79
C SER A 2 40.97 -18.02 31.49
N GLU A 3 40.56 -19.24 31.18
CA GLU A 3 39.75 -19.58 30.01
C GLU A 3 38.29 -19.16 30.22
N ILE A 4 37.73 -18.53 29.19
CA ILE A 4 36.33 -18.10 29.10
C ILE A 4 35.58 -19.16 28.29
N PRO A 5 34.52 -19.80 28.81
CA PRO A 5 33.63 -20.60 27.97
C PRO A 5 32.48 -19.75 27.43
N HIS A 6 32.31 -19.78 26.11
CA HIS A 6 31.20 -19.20 25.36
C HIS A 6 29.85 -19.89 25.66
N PRO A 7 28.72 -19.14 25.69
CA PRO A 7 27.39 -19.75 25.73
C PRO A 7 26.85 -20.06 24.33
N LEU A 8 26.39 -21.31 24.16
CA LEU A 8 25.69 -21.82 22.99
C LEU A 8 24.25 -21.27 22.92
N GLN A 9 23.83 -20.81 21.73
CA GLN A 9 22.46 -20.38 21.45
C GLN A 9 21.48 -21.57 21.34
N PRO A 10 20.23 -21.42 21.80
CA PRO A 10 19.18 -22.42 21.61
C PRO A 10 18.44 -22.25 20.28
N ARG A 11 18.32 -23.37 19.55
CA ARG A 11 17.57 -23.52 18.29
C ARG A 11 16.11 -23.85 18.62
N ALA A 12 15.20 -22.88 18.47
CA ALA A 12 13.76 -23.10 18.59
C ALA A 12 13.16 -23.41 17.22
N SER A 13 12.61 -24.61 17.07
CA SER A 13 11.78 -25.03 15.94
C SER A 13 10.32 -24.63 16.19
N ALA A 14 9.71 -23.91 15.25
CA ALA A 14 8.29 -23.58 15.26
C ALA A 14 7.47 -24.63 14.47
N PRO A 15 6.24 -24.95 14.88
CA PRO A 15 5.29 -25.72 14.08
C PRO A 15 4.46 -24.82 13.13
N PRO A 16 3.94 -25.34 12.00
CA PRO A 16 3.06 -24.59 11.12
C PRO A 16 1.59 -24.78 11.52
N HIS A 17 0.87 -23.66 11.71
CA HIS A 17 -0.60 -23.64 11.75
C HIS A 17 -1.12 -22.68 10.67
N SER A 18 -1.92 -23.24 9.76
CA SER A 18 -2.73 -22.50 8.78
C SER A 18 -4.04 -22.03 9.45
N PRO A 19 -4.58 -20.85 9.12
CA PRO A 19 -5.87 -20.39 9.61
C PRO A 19 -7.03 -20.86 8.72
N GLN A 20 -8.09 -21.36 9.38
CA GLN A 20 -9.41 -21.59 8.80
C GLN A 20 -10.19 -20.28 8.67
N ASP A 21 -10.95 -20.24 7.59
CA ASP A 21 -11.77 -19.16 7.05
C ASP A 21 -13.22 -19.45 7.45
N GLU A 22 -13.83 -18.65 8.33
CA GLU A 22 -15.27 -18.73 8.61
C GLU A 22 -15.85 -17.33 8.88
N SER A 23 -16.37 -16.72 7.82
CA SER A 23 -17.20 -15.52 7.85
C SER A 23 -18.64 -15.88 8.25
N LEU A 24 -19.06 -15.50 9.46
CA LEU A 24 -20.42 -15.70 9.94
C LEU A 24 -21.27 -14.43 9.71
N THR A 25 -22.02 -14.40 8.61
CA THR A 25 -23.08 -13.43 8.34
C THR A 25 -24.27 -13.66 9.27
N ARG A 26 -24.59 -12.69 10.14
CA ARG A 26 -25.79 -12.68 10.98
C ARG A 26 -26.69 -11.51 10.58
N ASN A 27 -27.71 -11.81 9.79
CA ASN A 27 -28.81 -10.90 9.45
C ASN A 27 -29.69 -10.68 10.70
N ARG A 28 -29.92 -9.42 11.10
CA ARG A 28 -30.83 -9.05 12.19
C ARG A 28 -32.03 -8.31 11.61
N ALA A 29 -33.20 -8.86 11.90
CA ALA A 29 -34.51 -8.45 11.42
C ALA A 29 -34.96 -7.07 11.95
N LEU A 30 -35.69 -6.37 11.09
CA LEU A 30 -36.46 -5.16 11.36
C LEU A 30 -37.67 -5.50 12.24
N ASN A 31 -37.83 -4.80 13.37
CA ASN A 31 -39.04 -4.84 14.19
C ASN A 31 -39.68 -3.46 14.15
N MET A 32 -40.84 -3.38 13.49
CA MET A 32 -41.69 -2.19 13.39
C MET A 32 -42.91 -2.42 14.28
N SER A 33 -43.09 -1.61 15.31
CA SER A 33 -44.36 -1.56 16.04
C SER A 33 -44.63 -0.14 16.53
N SER A 34 -45.58 0.51 15.85
CA SER A 34 -46.10 1.82 16.19
C SER A 34 -47.17 1.71 17.27
N GLN A 35 -47.09 2.67 18.18
CA GLN A 35 -48.04 2.97 19.25
C GLN A 35 -49.42 3.31 18.70
N ASN A 36 -50.47 2.83 19.36
CA ASN A 36 -51.80 3.44 19.33
C ASN A 36 -52.21 3.84 20.75
N GLU A 37 -52.74 5.05 20.81
CA GLU A 37 -53.16 5.83 21.97
C GLU A 37 -54.32 5.20 22.75
N SER A 38 -54.36 5.45 24.06
CA SER A 38 -55.62 5.60 24.78
C SER A 38 -55.44 6.49 26.01
N ILE A 39 -56.23 7.55 26.08
CA ILE A 39 -56.45 8.40 27.28
C ILE A 39 -57.64 7.80 28.06
N PRO A 40 -57.65 7.90 29.40
CA PRO A 40 -58.85 8.46 30.01
C PRO A 40 -58.58 9.42 31.19
N ASN A 41 -59.51 10.36 31.36
CA ASN A 41 -59.62 11.37 32.41
C ASN A 41 -59.94 10.77 33.81
N THR A 42 -59.54 11.46 34.90
CA THR A 42 -60.42 12.16 35.89
C THR A 42 -59.77 12.34 37.29
N SER A 43 -59.84 13.58 37.78
CA SER A 43 -60.04 14.14 39.15
C SER A 43 -59.50 13.52 40.47
N SER A 44 -58.99 14.44 41.33
CA SER A 44 -59.10 14.58 42.82
C SER A 44 -57.89 14.26 43.75
N THR A 45 -57.21 15.34 44.20
CA THR A 45 -56.78 15.81 45.57
C THR A 45 -56.46 14.80 46.74
N PRO A 46 -55.71 15.18 47.81
CA PRO A 46 -54.26 15.43 47.99
C PRO A 46 -53.55 14.54 49.07
N ALA A 47 -52.23 14.74 49.22
CA ALA A 47 -51.36 14.54 50.40
C ALA A 47 -50.92 13.12 50.81
N MET A 48 -49.61 12.85 50.69
CA MET A 48 -48.67 12.38 51.72
C MET A 48 -47.36 11.96 51.04
N ALA A 49 -46.24 12.61 51.37
CA ALA A 49 -44.91 12.03 51.14
C ALA A 49 -44.70 10.89 52.15
N PRO A 50 -43.99 9.79 51.81
CA PRO A 50 -42.52 9.86 51.83
C PRO A 50 -41.79 9.03 50.75
N HIS A 51 -40.68 9.61 50.28
CA HIS A 51 -39.54 8.93 49.65
C HIS A 51 -39.82 8.00 48.46
N ASP A 52 -40.23 8.59 47.33
CA ASP A 52 -39.92 8.01 46.05
C ASP A 52 -38.43 8.18 45.77
N SER A 53 -37.73 7.05 45.67
CA SER A 53 -36.45 7.00 44.97
C SER A 53 -36.76 7.36 43.53
N VAL A 54 -36.66 8.65 43.21
CA VAL A 54 -36.78 9.16 41.84
C VAL A 54 -35.66 8.48 41.06
N GLN A 55 -36.00 7.38 40.39
CA GLN A 55 -35.21 6.85 39.30
C GLN A 55 -35.23 7.95 38.24
N ILE A 56 -34.20 8.80 38.29
CA ILE A 56 -33.92 9.75 37.22
C ILE A 56 -33.84 8.90 35.95
N PRO A 57 -34.71 9.15 34.96
CA PRO A 57 -34.67 8.39 33.72
C PRO A 57 -33.25 8.45 33.15
N ASN A 58 -32.67 7.30 32.78
CA ASN A 58 -31.39 7.20 32.08
C ASN A 58 -31.52 7.71 30.63
N ILE A 59 -32.13 8.89 30.44
CA ILE A 59 -32.30 9.54 29.16
C ILE A 59 -31.01 10.32 28.87
N PRO A 60 -30.31 10.03 27.76
CA PRO A 60 -29.14 10.79 27.37
C PRO A 60 -29.47 12.29 27.25
N GLY A 61 -28.58 13.15 27.75
CA GLY A 61 -28.74 14.60 27.60
C GLY A 61 -28.59 15.08 26.15
N SER A 62 -28.94 16.35 25.90
CA SER A 62 -28.89 16.98 24.56
C SER A 62 -27.57 16.78 23.82
N CYS A 63 -26.42 16.85 24.52
CA CYS A 63 -25.11 16.64 23.90
C CYS A 63 -24.89 15.20 23.39
N ALA A 64 -25.41 14.20 24.09
CA ALA A 64 -25.29 12.81 23.67
C ALA A 64 -26.14 12.51 22.42
N LEU A 65 -27.34 13.10 22.34
CA LEU A 65 -28.19 12.99 21.13
C LEU A 65 -27.54 13.66 19.91
N ARG A 66 -26.83 14.77 20.10
CA ARG A 66 -26.08 15.44 19.02
C ARG A 66 -24.98 14.55 18.40
N LEU A 67 -24.51 13.52 19.11
CA LEU A 67 -23.48 12.59 18.64
C LEU A 67 -24.02 11.40 17.83
N GLU A 68 -25.34 11.18 17.76
CA GLU A 68 -25.95 10.00 17.14
C GLU A 68 -25.59 9.84 15.65
N ASN A 69 -25.40 10.95 14.92
CA ASN A 69 -25.08 10.95 13.49
C ASN A 69 -23.63 11.37 13.19
N LEU A 70 -22.71 11.22 14.15
CA LEU A 70 -21.32 11.68 14.01
C LEU A 70 -20.59 11.00 12.83
N GLU A 71 -20.92 9.75 12.51
CA GLU A 71 -20.28 9.02 11.41
C GLU A 71 -20.58 9.61 10.03
N GLN A 72 -21.80 10.13 9.84
CA GLN A 72 -22.32 10.60 8.54
C GLN A 72 -21.89 12.03 8.20
N GLN A 73 -21.32 12.76 9.15
CA GLN A 73 -20.89 14.15 8.96
C GLN A 73 -19.56 14.29 8.21
N THR A 74 -19.26 15.48 7.69
CA THR A 74 -17.94 15.79 7.11
C THR A 74 -16.88 15.97 8.20
N SER A 75 -15.59 15.83 7.86
CA SER A 75 -14.50 15.99 8.85
C SER A 75 -14.53 17.36 9.54
N THR A 76 -14.83 18.44 8.80
CA THR A 76 -14.90 19.81 9.35
C THR A 76 -16.04 19.94 10.34
N THR A 77 -17.25 19.51 9.96
CA THR A 77 -18.43 19.56 10.82
C THR A 77 -18.26 18.68 12.07
N LYS A 78 -17.64 17.51 11.95
CA LYS A 78 -17.29 16.67 13.11
C LYS A 78 -16.38 17.41 14.08
N SER A 79 -15.34 18.07 13.57
CA SER A 79 -14.40 18.82 14.40
C SER A 79 -15.09 19.96 15.16
N GLU A 80 -15.94 20.72 14.47
CA GLU A 80 -16.70 21.83 15.07
C GLU A 80 -17.70 21.32 16.12
N LEU A 81 -18.43 20.23 15.82
CA LEU A 81 -19.37 19.62 16.75
C LEU A 81 -18.66 19.10 18.01
N VAL A 82 -17.56 18.36 17.84
CA VAL A 82 -16.76 17.85 18.96
C VAL A 82 -16.20 19.00 19.78
N ALA A 83 -15.73 20.08 19.15
CA ALA A 83 -15.24 21.27 19.86
C ALA A 83 -16.34 21.96 20.67
N SER A 84 -17.55 22.10 20.11
CA SER A 84 -18.71 22.65 20.82
C SER A 84 -19.08 21.79 22.03
N ILE A 85 -19.14 20.46 21.88
CA ILE A 85 -19.45 19.55 22.98
C ILE A 85 -18.35 19.58 24.04
N ALA A 86 -17.07 19.66 23.63
CA ALA A 86 -15.97 19.80 24.57
C ALA A 86 -16.07 21.10 25.37
N ALA A 87 -16.47 22.21 24.74
CA ALA A 87 -16.72 23.47 25.43
C ALA A 87 -17.86 23.35 26.46
N ASP A 88 -18.97 22.69 26.09
CA ASP A 88 -20.10 22.43 26.99
C ASP A 88 -19.70 21.57 28.20
N ILE A 89 -18.90 20.52 27.97
CA ILE A 89 -18.35 19.66 29.03
C ILE A 89 -17.43 20.47 29.96
N CYS A 90 -16.53 21.28 29.40
CA CYS A 90 -15.65 22.16 30.19
C CYS A 90 -16.45 23.15 31.04
N ALA A 91 -17.44 23.82 30.46
CA ALA A 91 -18.30 24.75 31.19
C ALA A 91 -19.07 24.04 32.32
N THR A 92 -19.51 22.81 32.07
CA THR A 92 -20.18 21.98 33.08
C THR A 92 -19.23 21.65 34.24
N PHE A 93 -18.01 21.17 33.96
CA PHE A 93 -17.02 20.88 35.01
C PHE A 93 -16.62 22.12 35.81
N ILE A 94 -16.46 23.28 35.16
CA ILE A 94 -16.21 24.54 35.85
C ILE A 94 -17.37 24.90 36.77
N SER A 95 -18.60 24.71 36.32
CA SER A 95 -19.79 25.02 37.12
C SER A 95 -19.90 24.09 38.33
N ILE A 96 -19.65 22.79 38.15
CA ILE A 96 -19.60 21.82 39.24
C ILE A 96 -18.52 22.19 40.26
N ALA A 97 -17.32 22.55 39.80
CA ALA A 97 -16.22 22.96 40.67
C ALA A 97 -16.63 24.14 41.55
N LYS A 98 -17.27 25.17 40.98
CA LYS A 98 -17.79 26.32 41.74
C LYS A 98 -18.80 25.90 42.81
N HIS A 99 -19.79 25.07 42.46
CA HIS A 99 -20.79 24.59 43.42
C HIS A 99 -20.19 23.68 44.50
N SER A 100 -19.06 23.00 44.20
CA SER A 100 -18.29 22.24 45.19
C SER A 100 -17.53 23.16 46.15
N GLU A 101 -16.92 24.23 45.65
CA GLU A 101 -16.22 25.24 46.46
C GLU A 101 -17.19 25.98 47.40
N GLU A 102 -18.41 26.24 46.93
CA GLU A 102 -19.50 26.84 47.70
C GLU A 102 -20.09 25.88 48.75
N GLY A 103 -19.70 24.61 48.76
CA GLY A 103 -20.20 23.59 49.69
C GLY A 103 -21.59 23.03 49.35
N THR A 104 -22.16 23.42 48.21
CA THR A 104 -23.45 22.92 47.70
C THR A 104 -23.35 21.46 47.25
N LEU A 105 -22.19 21.05 46.73
CA LEU A 105 -21.91 19.67 46.35
C LEU A 105 -20.96 19.00 47.35
N GLN A 106 -21.35 17.81 47.81
CA GLN A 106 -20.51 16.93 48.63
C GLN A 106 -19.71 15.98 47.73
N ALA A 107 -18.63 15.39 48.26
CA ALA A 107 -17.76 14.46 47.53
C ALA A 107 -18.50 13.26 46.91
N GLN A 108 -19.59 12.82 47.54
CA GLN A 108 -20.46 11.76 47.01
C GLN A 108 -21.13 12.14 45.68
N HIS A 109 -21.39 13.42 45.44
CA HIS A 109 -22.00 13.92 44.19
C HIS A 109 -20.97 14.02 43.06
N THR A 110 -19.68 14.22 43.37
CA THR A 110 -18.62 14.38 42.38
C THR A 110 -17.94 13.07 42.00
N GLY A 111 -18.11 11.98 42.75
CA GLY A 111 -17.45 10.70 42.45
C GLY A 111 -17.77 10.11 41.07
N VAL A 112 -18.93 10.42 40.49
CA VAL A 112 -19.27 10.00 39.11
C VAL A 112 -18.40 10.68 38.05
N ILE A 113 -17.83 11.84 38.36
CA ILE A 113 -16.93 12.58 37.46
C ILE A 113 -15.61 11.84 37.32
N ASP A 114 -15.11 11.25 38.40
CA ASP A 114 -13.89 10.45 38.36
C ASP A 114 -14.04 9.25 37.42
N ASN A 115 -15.23 8.62 37.40
CA ASN A 115 -15.53 7.53 36.46
C ASN A 115 -15.54 7.99 35.00
N VAL A 116 -16.10 9.18 34.71
CA VAL A 116 -16.08 9.78 33.36
C VAL A 116 -14.64 10.04 32.92
N ILE A 117 -13.85 10.67 33.79
CA ILE A 117 -12.44 10.98 33.54
C ILE A 117 -11.65 9.68 33.31
N GLN A 118 -11.86 8.66 34.13
CA GLN A 118 -11.19 7.37 34.01
C GLN A 118 -11.53 6.68 32.69
N THR A 119 -12.81 6.68 32.30
CA THR A 119 -13.28 6.10 31.03
C THR A 119 -12.61 6.78 29.82
N ILE A 120 -12.49 8.11 29.85
CA ILE A 120 -11.81 8.87 28.80
C ILE A 120 -10.33 8.46 28.72
N ARG A 121 -9.63 8.40 29.86
CA ARG A 121 -8.21 8.01 29.91
C ARG A 121 -7.98 6.60 29.39
N ASP A 122 -8.79 5.63 29.83
CA ASP A 122 -8.64 4.23 29.42
C ASP A 122 -8.88 4.06 27.92
N THR A 123 -9.86 4.77 27.38
CA THR A 123 -10.18 4.75 25.95
C THR A 123 -9.04 5.37 25.13
N ASP A 124 -8.49 6.49 25.56
CA ASP A 124 -7.36 7.17 24.93
C ASP A 124 -6.08 6.29 24.95
N VAL A 125 -5.77 5.66 26.08
CA VAL A 125 -4.65 4.70 26.18
C VAL A 125 -4.83 3.53 25.22
N LYS A 126 -6.03 2.93 25.13
CA LYS A 126 -6.32 1.82 24.21
C LYS A 126 -6.13 2.24 22.75
N HIS A 127 -6.66 3.40 22.36
CA HIS A 127 -6.51 3.94 21.00
C HIS A 127 -5.04 4.21 20.66
N ARG A 128 -4.26 4.83 21.55
CA ARG A 128 -2.82 5.03 21.34
C ARG A 128 -2.09 3.71 21.13
N HIS A 129 -2.38 2.69 21.94
CA HIS A 129 -1.75 1.38 21.79
C HIS A 129 -2.10 0.72 20.44
N MET A 130 -3.36 0.80 20.02
CA MET A 130 -3.80 0.28 18.72
C MET A 130 -3.08 0.99 17.57
N LEU A 131 -3.09 2.32 17.56
CA LEU A 131 -2.40 3.12 16.53
C LEU A 131 -0.90 2.83 16.51
N HIS A 132 -0.25 2.73 17.67
CA HIS A 132 1.17 2.43 17.75
C HIS A 132 1.49 1.01 17.21
N ARG A 133 0.61 0.03 17.41
CA ARG A 133 0.74 -1.29 16.79
C ARG A 133 0.63 -1.21 15.27
N GLN A 134 -0.32 -0.46 14.74
CA GLN A 134 -0.49 -0.25 13.29
C GLN A 134 0.73 0.45 12.69
N VAL A 135 1.21 1.53 13.29
CA VAL A 135 2.43 2.22 12.86
C VAL A 135 3.62 1.28 12.84
N ARG A 136 3.81 0.47 13.89
CA ARG A 136 4.89 -0.54 13.94
C ARG A 136 4.76 -1.60 12.85
N GLN A 137 3.54 -2.02 12.52
CA GLN A 137 3.31 -2.98 11.45
C GLN A 137 3.67 -2.38 10.09
N LEU A 138 3.15 -1.18 9.79
CA LEU A 138 3.44 -0.46 8.55
C LEU A 138 4.95 -0.19 8.39
N ASP A 139 5.66 0.15 9.46
CA ASP A 139 7.10 0.33 9.42
C ASP A 139 7.86 -0.96 9.10
N LYS A 140 7.39 -2.11 9.61
CA LYS A 140 7.97 -3.42 9.26
C LYS A 140 7.73 -3.74 7.79
N GLU A 141 6.51 -3.53 7.31
CA GLU A 141 6.13 -3.75 5.91
C GLU A 141 6.95 -2.85 4.99
N ARG A 142 7.03 -1.55 5.28
CA ARG A 142 7.86 -0.59 4.54
C ARG A 142 9.32 -1.05 4.46
N LYS A 143 9.92 -1.44 5.59
CA LYS A 143 11.31 -1.93 5.62
C LYS A 143 11.48 -3.21 4.82
N TRP A 144 10.51 -4.12 4.88
CA TRP A 144 10.51 -5.35 4.09
C TRP A 144 10.44 -5.07 2.58
N ILE A 145 9.53 -4.19 2.17
CA ILE A 145 9.38 -3.73 0.79
C ILE A 145 10.70 -3.10 0.33
N GLN A 146 11.24 -2.15 1.09
CA GLN A 146 12.51 -1.50 0.76
C GLN A 146 13.63 -2.51 0.53
N LYS A 147 13.77 -3.51 1.40
CA LYS A 147 14.77 -4.58 1.25
C LYS A 147 14.55 -5.40 -0.02
N LYS A 148 13.29 -5.71 -0.37
CA LYS A 148 12.93 -6.45 -1.59
C LYS A 148 13.32 -5.65 -2.84
N TYR A 149 12.99 -4.37 -2.89
CA TYR A 149 13.33 -3.49 -4.01
C TYR A 149 14.84 -3.27 -4.14
N SER A 150 15.58 -3.09 -3.04
CA SER A 150 17.04 -2.99 -3.09
C SER A 150 17.70 -4.24 -3.66
N ARG A 151 17.18 -5.43 -3.34
CA ARG A 151 17.67 -6.69 -3.93
C ARG A 151 17.39 -6.75 -5.44
N LEU A 152 16.19 -6.38 -5.87
CA LEU A 152 15.82 -6.36 -7.29
C LEU A 152 16.67 -5.35 -8.08
N ALA A 153 16.86 -4.15 -7.54
CA ALA A 153 17.71 -3.13 -8.13
C ALA A 153 19.15 -3.64 -8.28
N GLY A 154 19.71 -4.30 -7.25
CA GLY A 154 21.04 -4.90 -7.34
C GLY A 154 21.16 -5.99 -8.42
N GLN A 155 20.11 -6.78 -8.65
CA GLN A 155 20.06 -7.77 -9.74
C GLN A 155 20.01 -7.09 -11.11
N ALA A 156 19.17 -6.06 -11.28
CA ALA A 156 19.08 -5.30 -12.51
C ALA A 156 20.40 -4.61 -12.85
N ASP A 157 21.07 -4.00 -11.87
CA ASP A 157 22.39 -3.41 -12.04
C ASP A 157 23.45 -4.44 -12.46
N GLY A 158 23.40 -5.63 -11.86
CA GLY A 158 24.25 -6.75 -12.24
C GLY A 158 24.06 -7.14 -13.71
N LEU A 159 22.80 -7.31 -14.13
CA LEU A 159 22.46 -7.62 -15.51
C LEU A 159 22.91 -6.49 -16.46
N GLY A 160 22.66 -5.23 -16.12
CA GLY A 160 23.08 -4.06 -16.90
C GLY A 160 24.60 -4.03 -17.13
N ARG A 161 25.40 -4.28 -16.08
CA ARG A 161 26.87 -4.36 -16.20
C ARG A 161 27.33 -5.52 -17.09
N THR A 162 26.71 -6.70 -16.97
CA THR A 162 27.06 -7.84 -17.83
C THR A 162 26.72 -7.56 -19.29
N TYR A 163 25.56 -6.99 -19.57
CA TYR A 163 25.15 -6.61 -20.92
C TYR A 163 26.06 -5.54 -21.52
N GLN A 164 26.39 -4.50 -20.75
CA GLN A 164 27.33 -3.47 -21.17
C GLN A 164 28.71 -4.06 -21.53
N THR A 165 29.18 -5.03 -20.75
CA THR A 165 30.43 -5.73 -21.03
C THR A 165 30.36 -6.53 -22.34
N LYS A 166 29.25 -7.25 -22.56
CA LYS A 166 29.02 -7.98 -23.82
C LYS A 166 28.98 -7.04 -25.02
N LEU A 167 28.28 -5.92 -24.92
CA LEU A 167 28.21 -4.90 -25.97
C LEU A 167 29.58 -4.32 -26.32
N ARG A 168 30.40 -4.01 -25.30
CA ARG A 168 31.77 -3.53 -25.52
C ARG A 168 32.60 -4.54 -26.29
N LYS A 169 32.55 -5.82 -25.90
CA LYS A 169 33.24 -6.90 -26.62
C LYS A 169 32.76 -7.01 -28.07
N LEU A 170 31.44 -7.02 -28.27
CA LEU A 170 30.85 -7.09 -29.61
C LEU A 170 31.28 -5.91 -30.49
N THR A 171 31.35 -4.70 -29.92
CA THR A 171 31.78 -3.49 -30.63
C THR A 171 33.25 -3.58 -31.07
N VAL A 172 34.11 -4.14 -30.22
CA VAL A 172 35.53 -4.39 -30.56
C VAL A 172 35.61 -5.42 -31.68
N SER A 173 34.95 -6.57 -31.55
CA SER A 173 34.96 -7.62 -32.58
C SER A 173 34.39 -7.15 -33.92
N LEU A 174 33.33 -6.34 -33.90
CA LEU A 174 32.77 -5.73 -35.11
C LEU A 174 33.77 -4.80 -35.80
N ARG A 175 34.52 -4.02 -35.02
CA ARG A 175 35.56 -3.12 -35.55
C ARG A 175 36.70 -3.92 -36.19
N GLU A 176 37.15 -4.98 -35.53
CA GLU A 176 38.19 -5.88 -36.04
C GLU A 176 37.75 -6.55 -37.34
N ALA A 177 36.54 -7.13 -37.37
CA ALA A 177 35.97 -7.76 -38.56
C ALA A 177 35.86 -6.76 -39.73
N ARG A 178 35.40 -5.54 -39.49
CA ARG A 178 35.36 -4.47 -40.50
C ARG A 178 36.75 -4.11 -41.02
N GLY A 179 37.75 -4.06 -40.12
CA GLY A 179 39.14 -3.82 -40.49
C GLY A 179 39.69 -4.92 -41.41
N GLU A 180 39.39 -6.18 -41.10
CA GLU A 180 39.81 -7.33 -41.90
C GLU A 180 39.13 -7.36 -43.26
N VAL A 181 37.83 -7.08 -43.32
CA VAL A 181 37.11 -6.94 -44.60
C VAL A 181 37.74 -5.85 -45.47
N ALA A 182 38.07 -4.68 -44.90
CA ALA A 182 38.73 -3.61 -45.63
C ALA A 182 40.14 -4.01 -46.11
N ARG A 183 40.88 -4.80 -45.30
CA ARG A 183 42.20 -5.35 -45.68
C ARG A 183 42.08 -6.29 -46.88
N LEU A 184 41.16 -7.26 -46.81
CA LEU A 184 40.90 -8.23 -47.88
C LEU A 184 40.41 -7.55 -49.17
N GLN A 185 39.58 -6.50 -49.05
CA GLN A 185 39.14 -5.72 -50.21
C GLN A 185 40.31 -5.03 -50.93
N ARG A 186 41.25 -4.44 -50.18
CA ARG A 186 42.47 -3.85 -50.76
C ARG A 186 43.35 -4.90 -51.43
N GLU A 187 43.55 -6.04 -50.77
CA GLU A 187 44.32 -7.16 -51.34
C GLU A 187 43.70 -7.66 -52.66
N ARG A 188 42.38 -7.87 -52.68
CA ARG A 188 41.64 -8.22 -53.89
C ARG A 188 41.78 -7.17 -55.00
N ALA A 189 41.76 -5.88 -54.68
CA ALA A 189 41.93 -4.82 -55.65
C ALA A 189 43.33 -4.86 -56.29
N MET A 190 44.39 -4.99 -55.47
CA MET A 190 45.77 -5.12 -55.97
C MET A 190 45.95 -6.34 -56.87
N LEU A 191 45.40 -7.50 -56.48
CA LEU A 191 45.47 -8.71 -57.28
C LEU A 191 44.78 -8.55 -58.64
N ARG A 192 43.62 -7.87 -58.69
CA ARG A 192 42.95 -7.57 -59.96
C ARG A 192 43.77 -6.63 -60.85
N ASP A 193 44.41 -5.62 -60.27
CA ASP A 193 45.28 -4.71 -61.03
C ASP A 193 46.53 -5.41 -61.57
N CYS A 194 47.10 -6.35 -60.81
CA CYS A 194 48.19 -7.22 -61.28
C CYS A 194 47.74 -8.14 -62.42
N LEU A 195 46.55 -8.74 -62.33
CA LEU A 195 46.01 -9.61 -63.38
C LEU A 195 45.82 -8.83 -64.70
N LYS A 196 45.18 -7.66 -64.64
CA LYS A 196 44.95 -6.80 -65.81
C LYS A 196 46.24 -6.34 -66.50
N LYS A 197 47.34 -6.17 -65.75
CA LYS A 197 48.64 -5.79 -66.33
C LYS A 197 49.33 -6.95 -67.04
N ASN A 198 49.03 -8.20 -66.67
CA ASN A 198 49.53 -9.38 -67.36
C ASN A 198 48.70 -9.71 -68.61
N GLU A 199 47.50 -9.15 -68.73
CA GLU A 199 46.64 -9.19 -69.91
C GLU A 199 46.87 -7.94 -70.78
N THR A 200 48.07 -7.75 -71.33
CA THR A 200 48.22 -6.87 -72.51
C THR A 200 47.84 -7.64 -73.78
N PRO A 201 47.22 -6.95 -74.75
CA PRO A 201 46.36 -7.57 -75.76
C PRO A 201 47.22 -8.23 -76.83
N ASN A 202 47.04 -9.54 -77.00
CA ASN A 202 47.42 -10.20 -78.24
C ASN A 202 46.15 -10.31 -79.09
N ASP A 203 46.09 -9.40 -80.07
CA ASP A 203 45.33 -9.36 -81.32
C ASP A 203 43.99 -10.11 -81.48
N ASN A 204 43.02 -9.33 -81.98
CA ASN A 204 41.99 -9.67 -82.98
C ASN A 204 41.25 -11.01 -82.82
N VAL A 205 40.05 -10.98 -82.23
CA VAL A 205 38.91 -11.68 -82.82
C VAL A 205 37.65 -10.84 -82.61
N ASP A 206 37.16 -10.33 -83.73
CA ASP A 206 35.82 -9.76 -83.94
C ASP A 206 34.79 -10.85 -83.62
N GLY A 207 33.91 -10.59 -82.65
CA GLY A 207 33.02 -11.61 -82.10
C GLY A 207 31.86 -10.98 -81.35
N GLU A 208 30.95 -10.40 -82.11
CA GLU A 208 29.56 -10.12 -81.73
C GLU A 208 28.96 -11.35 -81.02
N PHE A 209 28.62 -11.22 -79.74
CA PHE A 209 27.67 -12.12 -79.10
C PHE A 209 26.88 -11.34 -78.05
N GLU A 210 25.69 -10.89 -78.45
CA GLU A 210 24.63 -10.47 -77.55
C GLU A 210 24.20 -11.68 -76.72
N ALA A 211 24.43 -11.62 -75.41
CA ALA A 211 23.83 -12.53 -74.45
C ALA A 211 22.98 -11.69 -73.49
N ASP A 212 21.71 -11.64 -73.83
CA ASP A 212 20.57 -11.30 -72.99
C ASP A 212 20.63 -12.17 -71.71
N VAL A 213 20.79 -11.53 -70.56
CA VAL A 213 20.73 -12.21 -69.26
C VAL A 213 19.63 -11.53 -68.47
N GLU A 214 18.51 -12.24 -68.43
CA GLU A 214 17.31 -11.86 -67.72
C GLU A 214 17.59 -11.52 -66.25
N GLU A 215 16.95 -10.43 -65.87
CA GLU A 215 16.80 -9.89 -64.53
C GLU A 215 15.91 -10.85 -63.72
N VAL A 216 16.53 -11.85 -63.08
CA VAL A 216 15.85 -12.72 -62.12
C VAL A 216 15.62 -11.92 -60.84
N ASP A 217 14.40 -11.40 -60.68
CA ASP A 217 13.92 -10.91 -59.40
C ASP A 217 13.92 -12.06 -58.38
N GLY A 218 14.49 -11.80 -57.22
CA GLY A 218 14.49 -12.72 -56.09
C GLY A 218 13.66 -12.09 -54.99
N GLU A 219 12.34 -12.24 -55.08
CA GLU A 219 11.43 -11.96 -53.96
C GLU A 219 11.74 -12.96 -52.83
N TYR A 220 12.23 -12.44 -51.70
CA TYR A 220 12.39 -13.23 -50.47
C TYR A 220 11.10 -13.13 -49.64
N GLU A 221 10.40 -14.26 -49.48
CA GLU A 221 9.34 -14.43 -48.49
C GLU A 221 9.90 -14.26 -47.07
N ILE A 222 9.36 -13.28 -46.33
CA ILE A 222 9.60 -13.11 -44.90
C ILE A 222 8.57 -13.98 -44.18
N ALA A 223 9.01 -15.07 -43.56
CA ALA A 223 8.19 -15.82 -42.62
C ALA A 223 7.98 -14.99 -41.34
N GLU A 224 6.74 -14.55 -41.11
CA GLU A 224 6.29 -14.07 -39.80
C GLU A 224 6.12 -15.27 -38.86
N ASP A 225 7.15 -15.54 -38.05
CA ASP A 225 6.98 -16.39 -36.87
C ASP A 225 6.19 -15.58 -35.82
N GLY A 226 4.88 -15.79 -35.81
CA GLY A 226 4.04 -15.51 -34.66
C GLY A 226 4.38 -16.51 -33.56
N ASP A 227 4.80 -16.01 -32.39
CA ASP A 227 4.78 -16.81 -31.17
C ASP A 227 3.77 -16.23 -30.18
N GLU A 228 2.83 -17.11 -29.87
CA GLU A 228 1.64 -17.01 -29.08
C GLU A 228 2.00 -16.96 -27.59
N THR A 229 1.28 -16.10 -26.87
CA THR A 229 0.74 -16.32 -25.52
C THR A 229 1.47 -17.29 -24.58
N VAL A 230 1.91 -16.77 -23.42
CA VAL A 230 1.82 -17.52 -22.16
C VAL A 230 1.31 -16.60 -21.05
N ASP A 231 -0.02 -16.62 -20.86
CA ASP A 231 -0.65 -16.34 -19.58
C ASP A 231 -0.48 -17.57 -18.67
N LYS A 232 0.05 -17.37 -17.46
CA LYS A 232 -0.22 -18.19 -16.26
C LYS A 232 0.07 -17.38 -14.99
#